data_AF-A0AAE0WIL2-F1
#
_entry.id   AF-A0AAE0WIL2-F1
#
_cell.length_a   1.000
_cell.length_b   1.000
_cell.length_c   1.000
_cell.angle_alpha   90.00
_cell.angle_beta   90.00
_cell.angle_gamma   90.00
#
_symmetry.space_group_name_H-M   'P 1'
#
loop_
_entity.id
_entity.type
_entity.pdbx_description
1 polymer ?
#
loop_
_entity_poly.entity_id
_entity_poly.type
_entity_poly.pdbx_seq_one_letter_code
_entity_poly.pdbx_strand_id
1 'polypeptide(L)'
;MAKLQFDDLPEDIKILRPTDLKSVCLVNKQLHTLAVRPLYRYIALDLGSANDARLSAFLSPSNIGLKHIRQIRLYLANVRDRCNQKQQASFATRMLLEFLPNDILEEFSWCPWESFDKDNLLLLYRRQRRMKWLEVMNLNKDVLPELKKNVKMQEGIFAYTRTLALYPENLKSLELCKFFVQKAAKRVEELIVHAHFDMHDRDHSPPRPVADVVDARELNDSATGPGILTRTMFAHLMPFEKCTPFAKLTSLRLHCLNLRHCAETWCKVVDFNRLQILRLYQCAGADSLFGQMSKATHLPRELKMLEFVHKDNDENEALIALDGFLCLVSGLRHMIIDLEHVKALPAAAGIVRHSKTLEMLNVHASDENNNPITSTSDDSEEHVWSVEDFEKICKACSRLEQLSCAWPQSSLIRAPTESWKSFESAVVTNLKGVVTLHMSTFPSNKPSTQLLPRAVYEQLLQGLATRLFSIAATGGAKSDVGSAASTTNTNEDNEDEQPTAADAEAISSSSATTETKPNKLRLLAFGISDKIYEREESKNQILYLRSSCKTALGEEKPYAAPITWNMRQFVEPRSEVLEFVLQRESRVPCKDSPGTGSGLGMGGHAWGEDDE
;
A
#
# COMPACT_ATOMS: atom_id res chain seq x y z
N MET A 1 -35.84 26.39 -17.35
CA MET A 1 -34.57 25.66 -17.26
C MET A 1 -33.95 25.59 -18.65
N ALA A 2 -32.70 26.02 -18.82
CA ALA A 2 -32.02 25.85 -20.10
C ALA A 2 -31.72 24.36 -20.34
N LYS A 3 -31.89 23.89 -21.59
CA LYS A 3 -31.37 22.58 -22.00
C LYS A 3 -29.85 22.72 -22.11
N LEU A 4 -29.12 22.00 -21.26
CA LEU A 4 -27.69 21.74 -21.46
C LEU A 4 -27.51 21.13 -22.86
N GLN A 5 -26.66 21.74 -23.68
CA GLN A 5 -26.25 21.18 -24.96
C GLN A 5 -25.00 20.31 -24.76
N PHE A 6 -24.72 19.42 -25.72
CA PHE A 6 -23.59 18.49 -25.60
C PHE A 6 -22.22 19.20 -25.60
N ASP A 7 -22.18 20.45 -26.08
CA ASP A 7 -21.00 21.32 -26.08
C ASP A 7 -20.74 22.00 -24.73
N ASP A 8 -21.67 21.90 -23.76
CA ASP A 8 -21.49 22.38 -22.38
C ASP A 8 -20.73 21.35 -21.49
N LEU A 9 -20.25 20.23 -22.05
CA LEU A 9 -19.53 19.20 -21.30
C LEU A 9 -18.13 19.72 -20.88
N PRO A 10 -17.74 19.57 -19.60
CA PRO A 10 -16.43 20.02 -19.13
C PRO A 10 -15.28 19.23 -19.78
N GLU A 11 -14.12 19.87 -19.94
CA GLU A 11 -12.93 19.30 -20.59
C GLU A 11 -12.39 18.02 -19.90
N ASP A 12 -12.79 17.75 -18.66
CA ASP A 12 -12.40 16.57 -17.89
C ASP A 12 -13.61 15.73 -17.47
N ILE A 13 -13.71 14.51 -18.02
CA ILE A 13 -14.70 13.50 -17.62
C ILE A 13 -14.22 12.79 -16.35
N LYS A 14 -14.96 12.96 -15.24
CA LYS A 14 -14.71 12.27 -13.95
C LYS A 14 -15.34 10.87 -13.91
N ILE A 15 -14.96 9.99 -14.83
CA ILE A 15 -15.32 8.56 -14.80
C ILE A 15 -14.10 7.77 -14.33
N LEU A 16 -14.26 7.06 -13.21
CA LEU A 16 -13.15 6.37 -12.51
C LEU A 16 -12.84 4.98 -13.10
N ARG A 17 -13.77 4.37 -13.84
CA ARG A 17 -13.65 2.98 -14.32
C ARG A 17 -13.16 2.93 -15.77
N PRO A 18 -12.03 2.27 -16.10
CA PRO A 18 -11.55 2.12 -17.47
C PRO A 18 -12.53 1.36 -18.39
N THR A 19 -13.35 0.45 -17.85
CA THR A 19 -14.43 -0.23 -18.59
C THR A 19 -15.54 0.73 -19.01
N ASP A 20 -15.92 1.66 -18.13
CA ASP A 20 -16.90 2.69 -18.42
C ASP A 20 -16.30 3.72 -19.40
N LEU A 21 -15.06 4.16 -19.18
CA LEU A 21 -14.32 5.03 -20.11
C LEU A 21 -14.19 4.39 -21.50
N LYS A 22 -13.89 3.09 -21.60
CA LYS A 22 -13.87 2.34 -22.86
C LYS A 22 -15.25 2.31 -23.52
N SER A 23 -16.32 2.12 -22.73
CA SER A 23 -17.69 2.15 -23.24
C SER A 23 -18.06 3.53 -23.76
N VAL A 24 -17.70 4.59 -23.03
CA VAL A 24 -17.84 6.01 -23.41
C VAL A 24 -17.05 6.34 -24.67
N CYS A 25 -15.84 5.79 -24.84
CA CYS A 25 -15.06 5.90 -26.07
C CYS A 25 -15.77 5.32 -27.31
N LEU A 26 -16.70 4.38 -27.14
CA LEU A 26 -17.44 3.75 -28.23
C LEU A 26 -18.77 4.48 -28.55
N VAL A 27 -19.19 5.45 -27.74
CA VAL A 27 -20.47 6.17 -27.94
C VAL A 27 -20.39 7.16 -29.10
N ASN A 28 -19.43 8.10 -29.07
CA ASN A 28 -19.23 9.07 -30.16
C ASN A 28 -17.79 9.62 -30.20
N LYS A 29 -17.44 10.38 -31.27
CA LYS A 29 -16.08 10.93 -31.49
C LYS A 29 -15.62 11.96 -30.45
N GLN A 30 -16.55 12.71 -29.85
CA GLN A 30 -16.25 13.74 -28.84
C GLN A 30 -15.90 13.08 -27.51
N LEU A 31 -16.74 12.15 -27.06
CA LEU A 31 -16.54 11.31 -25.87
C LEU A 31 -15.30 10.41 -26.02
N HIS A 32 -15.03 9.87 -27.21
CA HIS A 32 -13.77 9.20 -27.52
C HIS A 32 -12.55 10.10 -27.27
N THR A 33 -12.59 11.35 -27.74
CA THR A 33 -11.47 12.29 -27.57
C THR A 33 -11.24 12.64 -26.09
N LEU A 34 -12.31 12.79 -25.31
CA LEU A 34 -12.23 13.07 -23.87
C LEU A 34 -11.76 11.86 -23.05
N ALA A 35 -12.33 10.67 -23.28
CA ALA A 35 -12.05 9.47 -22.48
C ALA A 35 -10.73 8.77 -22.83
N VAL A 36 -10.17 8.97 -24.03
CA VAL A 36 -8.82 8.47 -24.39
C VAL A 36 -7.73 9.06 -23.49
N ARG A 37 -7.85 10.33 -23.07
CA ARG A 37 -6.83 11.02 -22.26
C ARG A 37 -6.54 10.32 -20.91
N PRO A 38 -7.53 10.01 -20.05
CA PRO A 38 -7.28 9.24 -18.83
C PRO A 38 -6.90 7.79 -19.12
N LEU A 39 -7.51 7.13 -20.12
CA LEU A 39 -7.22 5.73 -20.47
C LEU A 39 -5.75 5.49 -20.87
N TYR A 40 -5.14 6.42 -21.59
CA TYR A 40 -3.76 6.28 -22.07
C TYR A 40 -2.70 6.86 -21.13
N ARG A 41 -3.09 7.52 -20.04
CA ARG A 41 -2.15 8.28 -19.19
C ARG A 41 -1.08 7.38 -18.57
N TYR A 42 -1.49 6.22 -18.06
CA TYR A 42 -0.66 5.19 -17.45
C TYR A 42 -0.77 3.91 -18.27
N ILE A 43 0.36 3.33 -18.64
CA ILE A 43 0.44 2.09 -19.41
C ILE A 43 1.41 1.13 -18.72
N ALA A 44 0.92 -0.04 -18.37
CA ALA A 44 1.74 -1.18 -17.97
C ALA A 44 1.70 -2.26 -19.08
N LEU A 45 2.85 -2.84 -19.45
CA LEU A 45 2.95 -3.84 -20.52
C LEU A 45 3.81 -5.03 -20.11
N ASP A 46 3.33 -6.24 -20.41
CA ASP A 46 4.06 -7.49 -20.24
C ASP A 46 4.75 -7.83 -21.57
N LEU A 47 6.08 -7.77 -21.62
CA LEU A 47 6.88 -7.93 -22.83
C LEU A 47 7.63 -9.26 -22.89
N GLY A 48 8.00 -9.69 -24.09
CA GLY A 48 8.68 -10.97 -24.32
C GLY A 48 7.68 -12.13 -24.44
N SER A 49 6.53 -11.89 -25.06
CA SER A 49 5.52 -12.92 -25.33
C SER A 49 4.91 -12.77 -26.72
N ALA A 50 4.22 -13.80 -27.23
CA ALA A 50 3.52 -13.70 -28.52
C ALA A 50 2.52 -12.52 -28.62
N ASN A 51 2.09 -11.95 -27.50
CA ASN A 51 1.24 -10.75 -27.48
C ASN A 51 1.97 -9.48 -27.97
N ASP A 52 3.29 -9.43 -27.96
CA ASP A 52 4.08 -8.25 -28.38
C ASP A 52 3.77 -7.83 -29.83
N ALA A 53 3.38 -8.79 -30.69
CA ALA A 53 2.93 -8.51 -32.05
C ALA A 53 1.75 -7.50 -32.12
N ARG A 54 0.92 -7.44 -31.07
CA ARG A 54 -0.22 -6.52 -30.95
C ARG A 54 0.21 -5.07 -30.70
N LEU A 55 1.46 -4.84 -30.25
CA LEU A 55 2.00 -3.49 -30.06
C LEU A 55 2.08 -2.72 -31.39
N SER A 56 2.19 -3.40 -32.54
CA SER A 56 2.17 -2.75 -33.86
C SER A 56 0.90 -1.92 -34.09
N ALA A 57 -0.27 -2.49 -33.78
CA ALA A 57 -1.56 -1.81 -33.89
C ALA A 57 -1.71 -0.71 -32.81
N PHE A 58 -1.21 -0.95 -31.60
CA PHE A 58 -1.19 0.04 -30.52
C PHE A 58 -0.34 1.27 -30.86
N LEU A 59 0.82 1.06 -31.49
CA LEU A 59 1.78 2.09 -31.89
C LEU A 59 1.48 2.75 -33.24
N SER A 60 0.33 2.43 -33.86
CA SER A 60 -0.09 3.06 -35.11
C SER A 60 -0.12 4.59 -34.97
N PRO A 61 0.40 5.36 -35.96
CA PRO A 61 0.25 6.82 -36.00
C PRO A 61 -1.21 7.30 -35.99
N SER A 62 -2.17 6.43 -36.34
CA SER A 62 -3.61 6.71 -36.24
C SER A 62 -4.15 6.68 -34.80
N ASN A 63 -3.39 6.16 -33.83
CA ASN A 63 -3.79 6.10 -32.44
C ASN A 63 -3.60 7.46 -31.74
N ILE A 64 -4.69 8.21 -31.63
CA ILE A 64 -4.71 9.52 -30.97
C ILE A 64 -4.32 9.48 -29.48
N GLY A 65 -4.34 8.30 -28.85
CA GLY A 65 -3.96 8.10 -27.45
C GLY A 65 -2.48 8.26 -27.16
N LEU A 66 -1.60 8.03 -28.15
CA LEU A 66 -0.15 8.03 -27.94
C LEU A 66 0.40 9.34 -27.35
N LYS A 67 -0.19 10.50 -27.71
CA LYS A 67 0.20 11.82 -27.18
C LYS A 67 -0.18 12.06 -25.70
N HIS A 68 -1.08 11.23 -25.16
CA HIS A 68 -1.59 11.34 -23.78
C HIS A 68 -0.82 10.48 -22.77
N ILE A 69 0.08 9.61 -23.24
CA ILE A 69 0.91 8.75 -22.40
C ILE A 69 1.87 9.58 -21.55
N ARG A 70 1.87 9.36 -20.24
CA ARG A 70 2.75 10.04 -19.28
C ARG A 70 3.61 9.07 -18.48
N GLN A 71 3.09 7.88 -18.17
CA GLN A 71 3.79 6.87 -17.37
C GLN A 71 3.79 5.55 -18.14
N ILE A 72 4.96 4.92 -18.24
CA ILE A 72 5.13 3.58 -18.83
C ILE A 72 5.83 2.68 -17.82
N ARG A 73 5.25 1.53 -17.53
CA ARG A 73 5.86 0.44 -16.78
C ARG A 73 5.96 -0.81 -17.63
N LEU A 74 7.16 -1.36 -17.72
CA LEU A 74 7.42 -2.55 -18.52
C LEU A 74 7.78 -3.71 -17.60
N TYR A 75 7.21 -4.87 -17.90
CA TYR A 75 7.38 -6.14 -17.18
C TYR A 75 7.84 -7.23 -18.15
N LEU A 76 8.39 -8.33 -17.62
CA LEU A 76 8.62 -9.55 -18.40
C LEU A 76 7.37 -10.43 -18.25
N ALA A 77 6.79 -10.82 -19.37
CA ALA A 77 5.60 -11.68 -19.39
C ALA A 77 5.87 -13.04 -18.73
N ASN A 78 4.91 -13.58 -17.98
CA ASN A 78 5.06 -14.92 -17.41
C ASN A 78 4.79 -15.99 -18.50
N VAL A 79 5.84 -16.36 -19.23
CA VAL A 79 5.82 -17.37 -20.30
C VAL A 79 6.50 -18.68 -19.85
N ARG A 80 5.96 -19.81 -20.33
CA ARG A 80 6.49 -21.16 -20.03
C ARG A 80 7.88 -21.38 -20.64
N ASP A 81 8.03 -21.01 -21.91
CA ASP A 81 9.34 -20.97 -22.56
C ASP A 81 9.91 -19.55 -22.43
N ARG A 82 11.02 -19.42 -21.71
CA ARG A 82 11.74 -18.16 -21.51
C ARG A 82 12.92 -18.00 -22.48
N CYS A 83 13.12 -18.94 -23.40
CA CYS A 83 14.13 -18.83 -24.46
C CYS A 83 13.86 -17.56 -25.29
N ASN A 84 14.92 -16.77 -25.52
CA ASN A 84 14.88 -15.47 -26.23
C ASN A 84 13.94 -14.39 -25.64
N GLN A 85 13.21 -14.64 -24.55
CA GLN A 85 12.26 -13.70 -23.94
C GLN A 85 12.85 -12.29 -23.77
N LYS A 86 14.07 -12.20 -23.23
CA LYS A 86 14.76 -10.93 -22.97
C LYS A 86 15.10 -10.16 -24.25
N GLN A 87 15.47 -10.87 -25.32
CA GLN A 87 15.74 -10.28 -26.63
C GLN A 87 14.45 -9.73 -27.24
N GLN A 88 13.36 -10.50 -27.15
CA GLN A 88 12.05 -10.10 -27.65
C GLN A 88 11.51 -8.89 -26.87
N ALA A 89 11.60 -8.90 -25.53
CA ALA A 89 11.22 -7.76 -24.69
C ALA A 89 12.06 -6.51 -24.98
N SER A 90 13.37 -6.66 -25.24
CA SER A 90 14.24 -5.56 -25.67
C SER A 90 13.84 -4.99 -27.03
N PHE A 91 13.47 -5.83 -28.00
CA PHE A 91 12.96 -5.40 -29.30
C PHE A 91 11.59 -4.69 -29.18
N ALA A 92 10.66 -5.23 -28.38
CA ALA A 92 9.37 -4.59 -28.12
C ALA A 92 9.55 -3.22 -27.42
N THR A 93 10.48 -3.13 -26.46
CA THR A 93 10.87 -1.86 -25.83
C THR A 93 11.45 -0.88 -26.84
N ARG A 94 12.34 -1.32 -27.72
CA ARG A 94 12.92 -0.50 -28.80
C ARG A 94 11.81 0.08 -29.69
N MET A 95 10.91 -0.77 -30.16
CA MET A 95 9.78 -0.37 -31.00
C MET A 95 8.89 0.66 -30.28
N LEU A 96 8.53 0.41 -29.02
CA LEU A 96 7.77 1.34 -28.18
C LEU A 96 8.45 2.73 -28.14
N LEU A 97 9.74 2.79 -27.80
CA LEU A 97 10.49 4.04 -27.69
C LEU A 97 10.68 4.77 -29.03
N GLU A 98 10.69 4.07 -30.17
CA GLU A 98 10.77 4.69 -31.49
C GLU A 98 9.42 5.25 -31.99
N PHE A 99 8.29 4.61 -31.67
CA PHE A 99 6.96 5.08 -32.13
C PHE A 99 6.25 6.03 -31.15
N LEU A 100 6.74 6.17 -29.92
CA LEU A 100 6.24 7.19 -29.00
C LEU A 100 6.59 8.62 -29.49
N PRO A 101 5.65 9.59 -29.39
CA PRO A 101 5.95 11.01 -29.56
C PRO A 101 7.06 11.49 -28.62
N ASN A 102 7.86 12.46 -29.06
CA ASN A 102 8.99 12.96 -28.27
C ASN A 102 8.54 13.79 -27.06
N ASP A 103 9.31 13.69 -25.97
CA ASP A 103 9.18 14.49 -24.75
C ASP A 103 7.78 14.50 -24.09
N ILE A 104 7.04 13.40 -24.20
CA ILE A 104 5.72 13.23 -23.57
C ILE A 104 5.77 12.49 -22.22
N LEU A 105 6.78 11.65 -21.99
CA LEU A 105 6.85 10.85 -20.77
C LEU A 105 7.26 11.72 -19.56
N GLU A 106 6.58 11.45 -18.44
CA GLU A 106 6.90 11.95 -17.11
C GLU A 106 7.66 10.87 -16.30
N GLU A 107 7.34 9.58 -16.52
CA GLU A 107 7.91 8.40 -15.86
C GLU A 107 8.10 7.25 -16.88
N PHE A 108 9.20 6.52 -16.72
CA PHE A 108 9.47 5.23 -17.35
C PHE A 108 10.07 4.32 -16.29
N SER A 109 9.53 3.10 -16.14
CA SER A 109 10.02 2.11 -15.18
C SER A 109 10.19 0.73 -15.81
N TRP A 110 11.27 0.03 -15.41
CA TRP A 110 11.59 -1.34 -15.83
C TRP A 110 11.47 -2.27 -14.62
N CYS A 111 10.26 -2.78 -14.43
CA CYS A 111 9.84 -3.54 -13.26
C CYS A 111 10.24 -5.04 -13.18
N PRO A 112 10.96 -5.69 -14.12
CA PRO A 112 11.51 -7.04 -13.92
C PRO A 112 12.72 -7.08 -12.98
N TRP A 113 13.27 -5.92 -12.64
CA TRP A 113 14.52 -5.77 -11.86
C TRP A 113 15.76 -6.43 -12.51
N GLU A 114 15.64 -6.92 -13.74
CA GLU A 114 16.78 -7.44 -14.52
C GLU A 114 17.59 -6.32 -15.16
N SER A 115 18.83 -6.61 -15.57
CA SER A 115 19.69 -5.64 -16.26
C SER A 115 19.03 -5.09 -17.54
N PHE A 116 18.74 -3.80 -17.56
CA PHE A 116 18.11 -3.14 -18.70
C PHE A 116 19.11 -2.90 -19.84
N ASP A 117 18.60 -2.77 -21.06
CA ASP A 117 19.44 -2.58 -22.24
C ASP A 117 19.95 -1.13 -22.36
N LYS A 118 21.28 -0.99 -22.45
CA LYS A 118 21.96 0.30 -22.59
C LYS A 118 21.51 1.10 -23.81
N ASP A 119 21.32 0.46 -24.96
CA ASP A 119 21.02 1.14 -26.22
C ASP A 119 19.56 1.64 -26.26
N ASN A 120 18.65 0.92 -25.58
CA ASN A 120 17.30 1.36 -25.26
C ASN A 120 17.27 2.51 -24.24
N LEU A 121 18.08 2.47 -23.17
CA LEU A 121 18.19 3.58 -22.22
C LEU A 121 18.68 4.86 -22.90
N LEU A 122 19.70 4.76 -23.75
CA LEU A 122 20.20 5.88 -24.53
C LEU A 122 19.19 6.38 -25.57
N LEU A 123 18.32 5.52 -26.13
CA LEU A 123 17.20 5.97 -26.97
C LEU A 123 16.17 6.73 -26.14
N LEU A 124 15.75 6.19 -24.99
CA LEU A 124 14.82 6.83 -24.07
C LEU A 124 15.28 8.25 -23.74
N TYR A 125 16.54 8.45 -23.36
CA TYR A 125 17.10 9.78 -23.05
C TYR A 125 17.30 10.70 -24.26
N ARG A 126 17.34 10.18 -25.50
CA ARG A 126 17.28 11.01 -26.72
C ARG A 126 15.86 11.46 -27.03
N ARG A 127 14.86 10.59 -26.80
CA ARG A 127 13.45 10.77 -27.17
C ARG A 127 12.62 11.49 -26.12
N GLN A 128 12.92 11.29 -24.83
CA GLN A 128 12.11 11.69 -23.68
C GLN A 128 12.94 12.51 -22.69
N ARG A 129 13.23 13.76 -23.07
CA ARG A 129 14.13 14.66 -22.31
C ARG A 129 13.42 15.42 -21.19
N ARG A 130 12.08 15.33 -21.13
CA ARG A 130 11.23 16.06 -20.17
C ARG A 130 10.70 15.21 -19.02
N MET A 131 11.26 14.01 -18.82
CA MET A 131 10.89 13.12 -17.72
C MET A 131 11.12 13.79 -16.36
N LYS A 132 10.18 13.58 -15.46
CA LYS A 132 10.19 14.08 -14.07
C LYS A 132 10.77 13.04 -13.12
N TRP A 133 10.57 11.76 -13.43
CA TRP A 133 11.10 10.61 -12.72
C TRP A 133 12.26 10.03 -13.53
N LEU A 134 13.42 9.83 -12.90
CA LEU A 134 14.55 9.12 -13.49
C LEU A 134 14.97 7.96 -12.59
N GLU A 135 15.12 6.79 -13.20
CA GLU A 135 15.57 5.57 -12.53
C GLU A 135 17.02 5.27 -12.88
N VAL A 136 17.83 4.98 -11.87
CA VAL A 136 19.14 4.35 -12.03
C VAL A 136 19.00 2.89 -11.66
N MET A 137 19.00 2.04 -12.69
CA MET A 137 18.86 0.59 -12.60
C MET A 137 20.15 -0.10 -13.07
N ASN A 138 20.26 -1.40 -12.81
CA ASN A 138 21.33 -2.23 -13.35
C ASN A 138 21.23 -2.33 -14.89
N LEU A 139 22.37 -2.35 -15.59
CA LEU A 139 22.44 -2.30 -17.06
C LEU A 139 23.34 -3.39 -17.62
N ASN A 140 23.01 -3.88 -18.82
CA ASN A 140 23.80 -4.90 -19.51
C ASN A 140 25.21 -4.43 -19.91
N LYS A 141 25.45 -3.11 -20.01
CA LYS A 141 26.72 -2.47 -20.39
C LYS A 141 26.84 -1.11 -19.71
N ASP A 142 28.07 -0.66 -19.45
CA ASP A 142 28.31 0.67 -18.88
C ASP A 142 27.89 1.80 -19.85
N VAL A 143 27.04 2.69 -19.37
CA VAL A 143 26.49 3.85 -20.09
C VAL A 143 27.15 5.17 -19.68
N LEU A 144 27.84 5.20 -18.54
CA LEU A 144 28.34 6.42 -17.92
C LEU A 144 29.36 7.21 -18.78
N PRO A 145 30.28 6.58 -19.55
CA PRO A 145 31.17 7.30 -20.46
C PRO A 145 30.44 8.08 -21.55
N GLU A 146 29.35 7.52 -22.09
CA GLU A 146 28.56 8.16 -23.15
C GLU A 146 27.69 9.29 -22.61
N LEU A 147 27.07 9.09 -21.44
CA LEU A 147 26.35 10.16 -20.74
C LEU A 147 27.29 11.34 -20.44
N LYS A 148 28.48 11.07 -19.88
CA LYS A 148 29.49 12.10 -19.58
C LYS A 148 29.93 12.88 -20.82
N LYS A 149 30.05 12.22 -21.99
CA LYS A 149 30.42 12.85 -23.27
C LYS A 149 29.30 13.73 -23.86
N ASN A 150 28.03 13.42 -23.62
CA ASN A 150 26.89 14.10 -24.25
C ASN A 150 26.26 15.19 -23.35
N VAL A 151 26.88 16.36 -23.30
CA VAL A 151 26.41 17.50 -22.47
C VAL A 151 24.97 17.92 -22.82
N LYS A 152 24.61 17.98 -24.12
CA LYS A 152 23.25 18.35 -24.56
C LYS A 152 22.17 17.39 -24.06
N MET A 153 22.48 16.09 -23.95
CA MET A 153 21.58 15.12 -23.35
C MET A 153 21.42 15.36 -21.84
N GLN A 154 22.52 15.61 -21.12
CA GLN A 154 22.48 15.91 -19.68
C GLN A 154 21.62 17.14 -19.38
N GLU A 155 21.80 18.23 -20.13
CA GLU A 155 21.03 19.46 -19.97
C GLU A 155 19.53 19.23 -20.17
N GLY A 156 19.15 18.40 -21.14
CA GLY A 156 17.78 17.98 -21.37
C GLY A 156 17.22 17.20 -20.18
N ILE A 157 17.74 15.99 -19.94
CA ILE A 157 17.14 15.03 -19.00
C ILE A 157 17.05 15.57 -17.57
N PHE A 158 18.09 16.28 -17.09
CA PHE A 158 18.14 16.76 -15.70
C PHE A 158 17.41 18.10 -15.46
N ALA A 159 16.92 18.79 -16.51
CA ALA A 159 16.18 20.04 -16.34
C ALA A 159 14.80 19.82 -15.68
N TYR A 160 14.14 18.71 -16.00
CA TYR A 160 12.77 18.42 -15.58
C TYR A 160 12.67 17.42 -14.42
N THR A 161 13.74 16.67 -14.12
CA THR A 161 13.80 15.72 -13.01
C THR A 161 13.38 16.35 -11.68
N ARG A 162 12.58 15.60 -10.93
CA ARG A 162 12.10 15.87 -9.57
C ARG A 162 12.19 14.64 -8.67
N THR A 163 11.91 13.45 -9.21
CA THR A 163 12.14 12.19 -8.52
C THR A 163 13.40 11.52 -9.07
N LEU A 164 14.31 11.13 -8.18
CA LEU A 164 15.37 10.17 -8.47
C LEU A 164 15.06 8.86 -7.75
N ALA A 165 14.99 7.75 -8.51
CA ALA A 165 14.97 6.42 -7.94
C ALA A 165 16.29 5.70 -8.23
N LEU A 166 16.96 5.25 -7.18
CA LEU A 166 18.32 4.73 -7.21
C LEU A 166 18.32 3.28 -6.74
N TYR A 167 18.68 2.38 -7.64
CA TYR A 167 18.72 0.94 -7.43
C TYR A 167 20.16 0.42 -7.60
N PRO A 168 21.11 0.81 -6.72
CA PRO A 168 22.46 0.27 -6.78
C PRO A 168 22.46 -1.22 -6.38
N GLU A 169 22.81 -2.07 -7.33
CA GLU A 169 23.01 -3.52 -7.15
C GLU A 169 24.49 -3.92 -7.19
N ASN A 170 25.37 -3.02 -7.66
CA ASN A 170 26.80 -3.22 -7.89
C ASN A 170 27.54 -1.87 -8.05
N LEU A 171 28.89 -1.88 -8.01
CA LEU A 171 29.71 -0.66 -8.08
C LEU A 171 29.48 0.20 -9.34
N LYS A 172 29.16 -0.40 -10.49
CA LYS A 172 28.90 0.34 -11.74
C LYS A 172 27.59 1.11 -11.66
N SER A 173 26.53 0.47 -11.16
CA SER A 173 25.24 1.13 -10.88
C SER A 173 25.36 2.20 -9.79
N LEU A 174 26.24 2.02 -8.80
CA LEU A 174 26.51 2.99 -7.74
C LEU A 174 27.24 4.25 -8.26
N GLU A 175 28.23 4.12 -9.14
CA GLU A 175 28.85 5.27 -9.82
C GLU A 175 27.87 5.99 -10.76
N LEU A 176 26.90 5.27 -11.34
CA LEU A 176 25.80 5.87 -12.10
C LEU A 176 24.84 6.64 -11.17
N CYS A 177 24.51 6.09 -9.99
CA CYS A 177 23.71 6.78 -8.97
C CYS A 177 24.36 8.11 -8.57
N LYS A 178 25.64 8.08 -8.19
CA LYS A 178 26.47 9.26 -7.89
C LYS A 178 26.38 10.35 -8.97
N PHE A 179 26.46 9.97 -10.25
CA PHE A 179 26.34 10.92 -11.36
C PHE A 179 24.95 11.55 -11.44
N PHE A 180 23.88 10.76 -11.26
CA PHE A 180 22.49 11.26 -11.28
C PHE A 180 22.21 12.19 -10.10
N VAL A 181 22.59 11.81 -8.88
CA VAL A 181 22.43 12.64 -7.68
C VAL A 181 23.17 13.97 -7.85
N GLN A 182 24.44 13.95 -8.28
CA GLN A 182 25.21 15.18 -8.51
C GLN A 182 24.55 16.12 -9.53
N LYS A 183 23.93 15.57 -10.59
CA LYS A 183 23.29 16.37 -11.65
C LYS A 183 21.91 16.90 -11.23
N ALA A 184 21.14 16.16 -10.44
CA ALA A 184 19.79 16.54 -10.01
C ALA A 184 19.73 17.29 -8.67
N ALA A 185 20.82 17.37 -7.89
CA ALA A 185 20.86 17.87 -6.51
C ALA A 185 20.09 19.19 -6.24
N LYS A 186 20.09 20.13 -7.19
CA LYS A 186 19.39 21.44 -7.05
C LYS A 186 17.88 21.39 -7.33
N ARG A 187 17.36 20.25 -7.81
CA ARG A 187 15.99 20.08 -8.31
C ARG A 187 15.24 18.89 -7.71
N VAL A 188 15.93 17.93 -7.10
CA VAL A 188 15.31 16.74 -6.52
C VAL A 188 14.34 17.12 -5.40
N GLU A 189 13.09 16.71 -5.56
CA GLU A 189 11.96 16.90 -4.64
C GLU A 189 11.62 15.56 -3.95
N GLU A 190 11.89 14.42 -4.61
CA GLU A 190 11.80 13.07 -4.05
C GLU A 190 13.07 12.24 -4.34
N LEU A 191 13.58 11.57 -3.32
CA LEU A 191 14.73 10.66 -3.41
C LEU A 191 14.30 9.28 -2.92
N ILE A 192 14.41 8.29 -3.81
CA ILE A 192 14.19 6.88 -3.52
C ILE A 192 15.54 6.17 -3.64
N VAL A 193 15.96 5.49 -2.58
CA VAL A 193 17.17 4.66 -2.57
C VAL A 193 16.81 3.27 -2.10
N HIS A 194 17.08 2.28 -2.94
CA HIS A 194 16.89 0.86 -2.62
C HIS A 194 18.21 0.15 -2.92
N ALA A 195 19.02 -0.02 -1.88
CA ALA A 195 20.33 -0.63 -1.98
C ALA A 195 20.20 -2.15 -1.92
N HIS A 196 20.49 -2.83 -3.03
CA HIS A 196 20.17 -4.24 -3.18
C HIS A 196 21.38 -5.05 -3.68
N PHE A 197 22.41 -5.10 -2.84
CA PHE A 197 23.68 -5.76 -3.15
C PHE A 197 23.66 -7.29 -2.88
N ASP A 198 22.84 -7.76 -1.93
CA ASP A 198 22.87 -9.13 -1.38
C ASP A 198 21.94 -10.17 -2.05
N MET A 199 21.54 -9.96 -3.31
CA MET A 199 20.77 -10.98 -4.05
C MET A 199 21.63 -12.20 -4.45
N HIS A 200 21.79 -13.11 -3.49
CA HIS A 200 22.18 -14.50 -3.74
C HIS A 200 21.02 -15.32 -4.31
N ASP A 201 19.77 -15.02 -3.92
CA ASP A 201 18.57 -15.76 -4.35
C ASP A 201 17.71 -14.97 -5.35
N ARG A 202 18.10 -15.01 -6.62
CA ARG A 202 17.12 -15.02 -7.72
C ARG A 202 17.18 -16.40 -8.34
N ASP A 203 16.11 -17.19 -8.24
CA ASP A 203 15.99 -18.62 -8.59
C ASP A 203 16.62 -19.08 -9.91
N HIS A 204 16.88 -18.15 -10.84
CA HIS A 204 17.36 -18.42 -12.20
C HIS A 204 18.52 -17.51 -12.66
N SER A 205 19.20 -16.81 -11.74
CA SER A 205 20.40 -16.04 -12.08
C SER A 205 21.66 -16.91 -11.98
N PRO A 206 22.61 -16.85 -12.94
CA PRO A 206 23.92 -17.47 -12.72
C PRO A 206 24.62 -16.80 -11.52
N PRO A 207 25.40 -17.55 -10.72
CA PRO A 207 26.14 -16.97 -9.59
C PRO A 207 26.97 -15.77 -10.04
N ARG A 208 26.91 -14.67 -9.27
CA ARG A 208 27.74 -13.49 -9.55
C ARG A 208 29.22 -13.89 -9.50
N PRO A 209 30.07 -13.39 -10.41
CA PRO A 209 31.51 -13.56 -10.29
C PRO A 209 31.98 -13.02 -8.92
N VAL A 210 32.82 -13.78 -8.22
CA VAL A 210 33.29 -13.43 -6.86
C VAL A 210 33.91 -12.01 -6.80
N ALA A 211 34.50 -11.55 -7.91
CA ALA A 211 35.08 -10.21 -8.04
C ALA A 211 34.07 -9.03 -8.05
N ASP A 212 32.76 -9.29 -8.23
CA ASP A 212 31.70 -8.26 -8.19
C ASP A 212 30.96 -8.23 -6.83
N VAL A 213 31.34 -9.07 -5.86
CA VAL A 213 30.77 -9.09 -4.49
C VAL A 213 31.51 -8.06 -3.63
N VAL A 214 30.76 -7.15 -3.00
CA VAL A 214 31.29 -6.13 -2.07
C VAL A 214 30.99 -6.58 -0.65
N ASP A 215 32.00 -6.60 0.23
CA ASP A 215 31.79 -6.97 1.65
C ASP A 215 30.84 -5.97 2.33
N ALA A 216 29.83 -6.48 3.04
CA ALA A 216 28.81 -5.67 3.70
C ALA A 216 29.38 -4.66 4.72
N ARG A 217 30.56 -4.93 5.31
CA ARG A 217 31.28 -4.03 6.24
C ARG A 217 31.97 -2.88 5.53
N GLU A 218 32.37 -3.06 4.27
CA GLU A 218 32.93 -1.98 3.44
C GLU A 218 31.82 -1.19 2.74
N LEU A 219 30.73 -1.87 2.38
CA LEU A 219 29.57 -1.27 1.73
C LEU A 219 28.88 -0.22 2.62
N ASN A 220 28.59 -0.60 3.86
CA ASN A 220 27.82 0.20 4.81
C ASN A 220 28.70 1.15 5.64
N ASP A 221 28.10 2.20 6.19
CA ASP A 221 28.79 3.10 7.11
C ASP A 221 29.18 2.38 8.40
N SER A 222 30.27 2.82 9.02
CA SER A 222 30.75 2.30 10.30
C SER A 222 30.95 3.44 11.31
N ALA A 223 31.21 3.09 12.57
CA ALA A 223 31.54 4.06 13.61
C ALA A 223 32.78 4.94 13.30
N THR A 224 33.62 4.58 12.31
CA THR A 224 34.80 5.36 11.91
C THR A 224 34.57 6.25 10.67
N GLY A 225 33.45 6.10 9.97
CA GLY A 225 33.13 6.93 8.80
C GLY A 225 32.23 6.28 7.75
N PRO A 226 31.95 7.02 6.65
CA PRO A 226 31.02 6.59 5.61
C PRO A 226 31.56 5.44 4.76
N GLY A 227 30.72 4.43 4.53
CA GLY A 227 31.02 3.25 3.72
C GLY A 227 30.97 3.54 2.22
N ILE A 228 31.31 2.55 1.39
CA ILE A 228 31.35 2.68 -0.07
C ILE A 228 30.03 3.23 -0.61
N LEU A 229 28.88 2.79 -0.09
CA LEU A 229 27.56 3.21 -0.55
C LEU A 229 27.34 4.72 -0.39
N THR A 230 27.39 5.21 0.85
CA THR A 230 27.17 6.63 1.20
C THR A 230 28.26 7.51 0.61
N ARG A 231 29.53 7.11 0.76
CA ARG A 231 30.72 7.85 0.28
C ARG A 231 30.70 8.02 -1.24
N THR A 232 30.26 7.01 -1.98
CA THR A 232 30.22 7.07 -3.45
C THR A 232 29.00 7.85 -3.92
N MET A 233 27.80 7.50 -3.48
CA MET A 233 26.55 8.12 -3.93
C MET A 233 26.52 9.63 -3.65
N PHE A 234 26.97 10.05 -2.47
CA PHE A 234 27.02 11.46 -2.07
C PHE A 234 28.43 12.08 -2.16
N ALA A 235 29.33 11.53 -2.98
CA ALA A 235 30.73 11.98 -3.06
C ALA A 235 30.90 13.49 -3.31
N HIS A 236 29.97 14.10 -4.05
CA HIS A 236 29.96 15.54 -4.38
C HIS A 236 29.52 16.44 -3.23
N LEU A 237 29.09 15.86 -2.10
CA LEU A 237 28.74 16.55 -0.85
C LEU A 237 29.82 16.40 0.22
N MET A 238 30.91 15.65 -0.02
CA MET A 238 31.98 15.51 0.97
C MET A 238 32.87 16.76 1.05
N PRO A 239 33.37 17.14 2.25
CA PRO A 239 33.09 16.54 3.56
C PRO A 239 31.69 16.92 4.07
N PHE A 240 30.97 15.95 4.64
CA PHE A 240 29.56 16.09 5.01
C PHE A 240 29.30 17.18 6.05
N GLU A 241 30.29 17.45 6.91
CA GLU A 241 30.27 18.49 7.95
C GLU A 241 30.13 19.91 7.37
N LYS A 242 30.43 20.09 6.09
CA LYS A 242 30.37 21.37 5.36
C LYS A 242 29.39 21.32 4.19
N CYS A 243 28.63 20.23 4.05
CA CYS A 243 27.70 20.07 2.95
C CYS A 243 26.44 20.92 3.14
N THR A 244 25.69 21.10 2.06
CA THR A 244 24.36 21.71 2.11
C THR A 244 23.33 20.62 1.79
N PRO A 245 22.28 20.45 2.61
CA PRO A 245 21.22 19.48 2.32
C PRO A 245 20.53 19.75 0.99
N PHE A 246 19.86 18.74 0.44
CA PHE A 246 19.04 18.88 -0.77
C PHE A 246 17.89 19.90 -0.55
N ALA A 247 18.08 21.13 -1.02
CA ALA A 247 17.24 22.29 -0.68
C ALA A 247 15.74 22.19 -1.07
N LYS A 248 15.37 21.21 -1.91
CA LYS A 248 14.00 20.95 -2.37
C LYS A 248 13.43 19.61 -1.93
N LEU A 249 14.22 18.76 -1.28
CA LEU A 249 13.80 17.39 -0.96
C LEU A 249 12.68 17.42 0.09
N THR A 250 11.56 16.78 -0.23
CA THR A 250 10.36 16.71 0.63
C THR A 250 9.80 15.30 0.77
N SER A 251 10.17 14.37 -0.11
CA SER A 251 9.88 12.93 0.02
C SER A 251 11.19 12.13 0.05
N LEU A 252 11.34 11.26 1.05
CA LEU A 252 12.47 10.34 1.18
C LEU A 252 11.94 8.90 1.31
N ARG A 253 12.47 8.00 0.49
CA ARG A 253 12.15 6.56 0.51
C ARG A 253 13.41 5.74 0.58
N LEU A 254 13.61 4.98 1.65
CA LEU A 254 14.77 4.13 1.87
C LEU A 254 14.32 2.66 1.93
N HIS A 255 14.99 1.78 1.17
CA HIS A 255 14.81 0.34 1.23
C HIS A 255 16.16 -0.37 1.43
N CYS A 256 16.20 -1.36 2.31
CA CYS A 256 17.34 -2.25 2.53
C CYS A 256 18.66 -1.50 2.83
N LEU A 257 18.58 -0.35 3.49
CA LEU A 257 19.73 0.45 3.90
C LEU A 257 20.06 0.22 5.37
N ASN A 258 21.33 -0.01 5.69
CA ASN A 258 21.78 -0.06 7.08
C ASN A 258 21.96 1.37 7.63
N LEU A 259 21.05 1.78 8.51
CA LEU A 259 20.96 3.12 9.08
C LEU A 259 21.76 3.31 10.38
N ARG A 260 22.21 2.21 11.02
CA ARG A 260 22.82 2.17 12.36
C ARG A 260 23.98 3.15 12.55
N HIS A 261 24.79 3.35 11.51
CA HIS A 261 25.95 4.27 11.56
C HIS A 261 25.86 5.45 10.58
N CYS A 262 25.00 5.40 9.56
CA CYS A 262 24.88 6.51 8.61
C CYS A 262 23.87 7.59 9.04
N ALA A 263 23.02 7.37 10.04
CA ALA A 263 21.93 8.27 10.43
C ALA A 263 22.35 9.76 10.56
N GLU A 264 23.50 10.04 11.19
CA GLU A 264 24.03 11.42 11.28
C GLU A 264 24.39 12.00 9.91
N THR A 265 25.03 11.21 9.04
CA THR A 265 25.36 11.60 7.66
C THR A 265 24.10 11.89 6.84
N TRP A 266 23.04 11.08 6.98
CA TRP A 266 21.76 11.37 6.34
C TRP A 266 21.13 12.66 6.87
N CYS A 267 21.23 12.96 8.17
CA CYS A 267 20.80 14.25 8.74
C CYS A 267 21.64 15.46 8.30
N LYS A 268 22.84 15.25 7.71
CA LYS A 268 23.63 16.30 7.03
C LYS A 268 23.19 16.49 5.56
N VAL A 269 22.80 15.40 4.89
CA VAL A 269 22.41 15.39 3.47
C VAL A 269 20.92 15.75 3.24
N VAL A 270 20.07 15.49 4.24
CA VAL A 270 18.61 15.70 4.20
C VAL A 270 18.17 16.65 5.33
N ASP A 271 17.45 17.71 4.99
CA ASP A 271 16.82 18.60 5.97
C ASP A 271 15.47 18.01 6.44
N PHE A 272 15.53 17.15 7.46
CA PHE A 272 14.36 16.49 8.04
C PHE A 272 13.31 17.46 8.60
N ASN A 273 13.65 18.71 8.93
CA ASN A 273 12.68 19.69 9.40
C ASN A 273 11.57 19.95 8.37
N ARG A 274 11.93 19.93 7.07
CA ARG A 274 11.09 20.24 5.91
C ARG A 274 10.59 19.00 5.17
N LEU A 275 10.98 17.80 5.62
CA LEU A 275 10.55 16.55 5.03
C LEU A 275 9.05 16.33 5.28
N GLN A 276 8.29 16.06 4.23
CA GLN A 276 6.84 15.90 4.28
C GLN A 276 6.41 14.43 4.18
N ILE A 277 7.22 13.59 3.55
CA ILE A 277 6.99 12.15 3.39
C ILE A 277 8.28 11.41 3.75
N LEU A 278 8.20 10.50 4.70
CA LEU A 278 9.27 9.56 5.02
C LEU A 278 8.74 8.13 4.86
N ARG A 279 9.49 7.31 4.12
CA ARG A 279 9.23 5.89 3.96
C ARG A 279 10.50 5.09 4.23
N LEU A 280 10.42 4.11 5.11
CA LEU A 280 11.52 3.23 5.50
C LEU A 280 11.06 1.77 5.38
N TYR A 281 11.76 0.97 4.58
CA TYR A 281 11.45 -0.43 4.36
C TYR A 281 12.68 -1.31 4.63
N GLN A 282 12.58 -2.26 5.56
CA GLN A 282 13.64 -3.23 5.89
C GLN A 282 15.02 -2.56 6.10
N CYS A 283 15.04 -1.38 6.72
CA CYS A 283 16.25 -0.60 6.94
C CYS A 283 16.85 -0.93 8.31
N ALA A 284 17.82 -1.85 8.35
CA ALA A 284 18.47 -2.27 9.59
C ALA A 284 19.02 -1.08 10.39
N GLY A 285 18.85 -1.05 11.71
CA GLY A 285 19.23 0.11 12.54
C GLY A 285 18.36 1.37 12.37
N ALA A 286 17.08 1.23 12.00
CA ALA A 286 16.16 2.37 11.82
C ALA A 286 15.88 3.16 13.12
N ASP A 287 15.97 2.51 14.28
CA ASP A 287 16.00 3.10 15.62
C ASP A 287 16.95 4.31 15.68
N SER A 288 18.13 4.18 15.08
CA SER A 288 19.21 5.16 15.14
C SER A 288 18.87 6.40 14.32
N LEU A 289 18.11 6.24 13.22
CA LEU A 289 17.56 7.37 12.47
C LEU A 289 16.44 8.06 13.25
N PHE A 290 15.49 7.32 13.84
CA PHE A 290 14.45 7.90 14.69
C PHE A 290 15.05 8.64 15.91
N GLY A 291 16.11 8.11 16.52
CA GLY A 291 16.85 8.75 17.61
C GLY A 291 17.53 10.06 17.18
N GLN A 292 18.10 10.13 15.97
CA GLN A 292 18.63 11.39 15.43
C GLN A 292 17.52 12.39 15.08
N MET A 293 16.44 11.93 14.44
CA MET A 293 15.27 12.75 14.11
C MET A 293 14.49 13.23 15.34
N SER A 294 14.62 12.56 16.48
CA SER A 294 14.03 13.00 17.76
C SER A 294 14.76 14.21 18.39
N LYS A 295 15.96 14.56 17.90
CA LYS A 295 16.71 15.73 18.37
C LYS A 295 16.13 17.02 17.80
N ALA A 296 16.08 18.07 18.62
CA ALA A 296 15.47 19.37 18.26
C ALA A 296 16.07 20.05 16.99
N THR A 297 17.28 19.67 16.58
CA THR A 297 17.94 20.14 15.34
C THR A 297 17.42 19.48 14.06
N HIS A 298 16.85 18.28 14.17
CA HIS A 298 16.39 17.46 13.04
C HIS A 298 14.90 17.11 13.11
N LEU A 299 14.21 17.49 14.20
CA LEU A 299 12.80 17.16 14.45
C LEU A 299 11.88 17.62 13.31
N PRO A 300 11.23 16.70 12.58
CA PRO A 300 10.37 17.06 11.45
C PRO A 300 9.21 17.95 11.86
N ARG A 301 8.99 19.02 11.08
CA ARG A 301 7.93 20.01 11.32
C ARG A 301 6.84 19.98 10.26
N GLU A 302 7.16 19.48 9.07
CA GLU A 302 6.23 19.39 7.93
C GLU A 302 5.77 17.96 7.59
N LEU A 303 6.15 16.96 8.40
CA LEU A 303 5.89 15.54 8.13
C LEU A 303 4.39 15.23 8.15
N LYS A 304 3.87 14.76 7.01
CA LYS A 304 2.46 14.43 6.77
C LYS A 304 2.24 12.94 6.54
N MET A 305 3.25 12.22 6.07
CA MET A 305 3.19 10.79 5.80
C MET A 305 4.41 10.09 6.39
N LEU A 306 4.15 9.07 7.19
CA LEU A 306 5.16 8.12 7.68
C LEU A 306 4.74 6.73 7.23
N GLU A 307 5.66 6.02 6.58
CA GLU A 307 5.54 4.62 6.22
C GLU A 307 6.76 3.88 6.76
N PHE A 308 6.55 2.91 7.64
CA PHE A 308 7.63 2.17 8.29
C PHE A 308 7.31 0.68 8.29
N VAL A 309 8.04 -0.07 7.48
CA VAL A 309 7.87 -1.51 7.28
C VAL A 309 9.18 -2.19 7.67
N HIS A 310 9.22 -2.94 8.77
CA HIS A 310 10.50 -3.27 9.41
C HIS A 310 10.50 -4.56 10.23
N LYS A 311 11.64 -5.24 10.25
CA LYS A 311 11.81 -6.56 10.89
C LYS A 311 13.06 -6.73 11.77
N ASP A 312 14.03 -5.84 11.68
CA ASP A 312 15.25 -5.86 12.54
C ASP A 312 14.88 -5.25 13.90
N ASN A 313 14.16 -6.02 14.74
CA ASN A 313 13.53 -5.49 15.96
C ASN A 313 13.40 -6.48 17.14
N ASP A 314 14.24 -7.53 17.21
CA ASP A 314 14.19 -8.59 18.24
C ASP A 314 14.13 -8.06 19.70
N GLU A 315 14.80 -6.93 19.97
CA GLU A 315 14.84 -6.26 21.28
C GLU A 315 13.77 -5.16 21.45
N ASN A 316 12.88 -4.96 20.46
CA ASN A 316 11.89 -3.88 20.33
C ASN A 316 12.49 -2.45 20.25
N GLU A 317 13.80 -2.29 20.03
CA GLU A 317 14.46 -0.98 19.94
C GLU A 317 13.82 -0.04 18.91
N ALA A 318 13.49 -0.55 17.71
CA ALA A 318 12.87 0.23 16.66
C ALA A 318 11.41 0.60 16.96
N LEU A 319 10.68 -0.25 17.68
CA LEU A 319 9.32 0.06 18.18
C LEU A 319 9.36 1.13 19.27
N ILE A 320 10.30 1.03 20.22
CA ILE A 320 10.49 2.02 21.29
C ILE A 320 10.92 3.38 20.70
N ALA A 321 11.84 3.37 19.74
CA ALA A 321 12.27 4.57 19.03
C ALA A 321 11.13 5.21 18.21
N LEU A 322 10.29 4.39 17.56
CA LEU A 322 9.10 4.84 16.84
C LEU A 322 8.08 5.48 17.79
N ASP A 323 7.72 4.84 18.89
CA ASP A 323 6.76 5.39 19.86
C ASP A 323 7.25 6.71 20.47
N GLY A 324 8.54 6.77 20.84
CA GLY A 324 9.19 8.01 21.29
C GLY A 324 9.14 9.11 20.23
N PHE A 325 9.45 8.79 18.98
CA PHE A 325 9.39 9.72 17.85
C PHE A 325 7.97 10.22 17.57
N LEU A 326 6.97 9.33 17.51
CA LEU A 326 5.56 9.67 17.35
C LEU A 326 5.08 10.58 18.48
N CYS A 327 5.57 10.39 19.70
CA CYS A 327 5.29 11.27 20.84
C CYS A 327 6.01 12.63 20.79
N LEU A 328 6.86 12.91 19.79
CA LEU A 328 7.52 14.20 19.57
C LEU A 328 6.96 14.94 18.36
N VAL A 329 6.74 14.28 17.22
CA VAL A 329 6.16 14.90 16.02
C VAL A 329 4.65 15.14 16.17
N SER A 330 4.06 15.87 15.22
CA SER A 330 2.60 16.05 15.09
C SER A 330 2.24 16.36 13.63
N GLY A 331 0.96 16.32 13.26
CA GLY A 331 0.54 16.73 11.90
C GLY A 331 0.51 15.62 10.83
N LEU A 332 0.94 14.40 11.15
CA LEU A 332 0.73 13.22 10.30
C LEU A 332 -0.74 13.09 9.89
N ARG A 333 -0.93 12.77 8.60
CA ARG A 333 -2.20 12.49 7.95
C ARG A 333 -2.31 11.03 7.54
N HIS A 334 -1.22 10.45 7.04
CA HIS A 334 -1.12 9.05 6.68
C HIS A 334 -0.05 8.41 7.57
N MET A 335 -0.42 7.37 8.30
CA MET A 335 0.48 6.58 9.13
C MET A 335 0.35 5.12 8.70
N ILE A 336 1.42 4.56 8.14
CA ILE A 336 1.53 3.17 7.75
C ILE A 336 2.68 2.54 8.54
N ILE A 337 2.39 1.51 9.32
CA ILE A 337 3.35 0.81 10.18
C ILE A 337 3.09 -0.69 10.02
N ASP A 338 4.12 -1.45 9.65
CA ASP A 338 4.09 -2.91 9.59
C ASP A 338 5.39 -3.43 10.23
N LEU A 339 5.29 -4.16 11.34
CA LEU A 339 6.43 -4.55 12.17
C LEU A 339 6.46 -6.06 12.44
N GLU A 340 7.55 -6.71 12.05
CA GLU A 340 7.83 -8.11 12.37
C GLU A 340 8.74 -8.23 13.61
N HIS A 341 8.71 -9.39 14.26
CA HIS A 341 9.48 -9.74 15.47
C HIS A 341 9.26 -8.79 16.66
N VAL A 342 8.02 -8.32 16.86
CA VAL A 342 7.66 -7.37 17.93
C VAL A 342 6.74 -7.98 18.98
N LYS A 343 6.72 -7.39 20.17
CA LYS A 343 5.93 -7.87 21.32
C LYS A 343 4.63 -7.11 21.56
N ALA A 344 4.38 -6.04 20.80
CA ALA A 344 3.18 -5.21 20.88
C ALA A 344 3.00 -4.36 19.61
N LEU A 345 1.81 -3.78 19.45
CA LEU A 345 1.55 -2.67 18.53
C LEU A 345 2.13 -1.35 19.07
N PRO A 346 2.37 -0.35 18.19
CA PRO A 346 2.63 1.04 18.58
C PRO A 346 1.60 1.59 19.58
N ALA A 347 2.07 2.37 20.55
CA ALA A 347 1.26 2.88 21.63
C ALA A 347 0.19 3.86 21.13
N ALA A 348 -1.06 3.66 21.58
CA ALA A 348 -2.19 4.52 21.23
C ALA A 348 -1.94 6.01 21.53
N ALA A 349 -1.12 6.33 22.54
CA ALA A 349 -0.75 7.71 22.86
C ALA A 349 -0.03 8.44 21.70
N GLY A 350 0.87 7.75 20.99
CA GLY A 350 1.55 8.30 19.82
C GLY A 350 0.56 8.57 18.69
N ILE A 351 -0.31 7.60 18.39
CA ILE A 351 -1.34 7.71 17.34
C ILE A 351 -2.32 8.87 17.63
N VAL A 352 -2.83 8.94 18.87
CA VAL A 352 -3.80 9.96 19.33
C VAL A 352 -3.23 11.39 19.22
N ARG A 353 -1.91 11.58 19.31
CA ARG A 353 -1.25 12.88 19.10
C ARG A 353 -1.50 13.45 17.69
N HIS A 354 -1.79 12.60 16.71
CA HIS A 354 -2.08 12.99 15.33
C HIS A 354 -3.58 13.14 15.02
N SER A 355 -4.46 12.90 15.99
CA SER A 355 -5.94 12.94 15.86
C SER A 355 -6.55 14.10 15.06
N LYS A 356 -5.96 15.31 15.15
CA LYS A 356 -6.43 16.51 14.43
C LYS A 356 -6.17 16.49 12.92
N THR A 357 -5.28 15.62 12.44
CA THR A 357 -4.82 15.57 11.05
C THR A 357 -4.89 14.19 10.42
N LEU A 358 -4.94 13.12 11.22
CA LEU A 358 -4.92 11.74 10.75
C LEU A 358 -6.17 11.40 9.92
N GLU A 359 -5.94 11.08 8.65
CA GLU A 359 -6.92 10.77 7.61
C GLU A 359 -6.83 9.27 7.22
N MET A 360 -5.65 8.66 7.37
CA MET A 360 -5.40 7.22 7.16
C MET A 360 -4.53 6.66 8.30
N LEU A 361 -4.96 5.52 8.85
CA LEU A 361 -4.20 4.72 9.81
C LEU A 361 -4.12 3.28 9.32
N ASN A 362 -2.92 2.76 9.17
CA ASN A 362 -2.61 1.40 8.76
C ASN A 362 -1.54 0.86 9.71
N VAL A 363 -1.89 -0.03 10.63
CA VAL A 363 -0.95 -0.50 11.67
C VAL A 363 -1.08 -2.00 11.88
N HIS A 364 0.03 -2.69 11.66
CA HIS A 364 0.19 -4.12 11.76
C HIS A 364 1.47 -4.45 12.53
N ALA A 365 1.43 -5.54 13.29
CA ALA A 365 2.54 -6.00 14.11
C ALA A 365 2.42 -7.51 14.35
N SER A 366 3.51 -8.26 14.27
CA SER A 366 3.54 -9.72 14.50
C SER A 366 4.74 -10.17 15.34
N ASP A 367 4.54 -11.24 16.11
CA ASP A 367 5.62 -11.95 16.82
C ASP A 367 6.04 -13.18 16.01
N GLU A 368 6.89 -13.00 15.00
CA GLU A 368 7.41 -14.10 14.16
C GLU A 368 8.55 -14.89 14.84
N ASN A 369 8.32 -15.34 16.07
CA ASN A 369 9.11 -16.40 16.72
C ASN A 369 8.62 -17.83 16.36
N ASN A 370 7.70 -17.96 15.41
CA ASN A 370 7.13 -19.25 15.00
C ASN A 370 8.12 -20.09 14.18
N ASN A 371 8.86 -20.93 14.90
CA ASN A 371 9.71 -21.97 14.33
C ASN A 371 8.84 -22.95 13.51
N PRO A 372 9.03 -23.08 12.17
CA PRO A 372 8.08 -23.74 11.25
C PRO A 372 7.95 -25.26 11.45
N ILE A 373 8.69 -25.82 12.40
CA ILE A 373 8.70 -27.25 12.76
C ILE A 373 7.61 -27.57 13.80
N THR A 374 7.06 -26.58 14.51
CA THR A 374 6.13 -26.80 15.64
C THR A 374 4.75 -26.14 15.53
N SER A 375 4.57 -25.12 14.69
CA SER A 375 3.28 -24.43 14.53
C SER A 375 2.32 -25.22 13.62
N THR A 376 1.45 -26.02 14.21
CA THR A 376 0.36 -26.74 13.48
C THR A 376 -0.89 -25.87 13.22
N SER A 377 -0.81 -24.57 13.54
CA SER A 377 -1.80 -23.56 13.17
C SER A 377 -1.15 -22.49 12.28
N ASP A 378 -1.63 -22.38 11.04
CA ASP A 378 -1.22 -21.45 9.97
C ASP A 378 -1.50 -19.95 10.26
N ASP A 379 -1.73 -19.58 11.53
CA ASP A 379 -1.97 -18.22 11.97
C ASP A 379 -0.69 -17.65 12.60
N SER A 380 0.05 -16.79 11.88
CA SER A 380 0.96 -15.85 12.54
C SER A 380 0.12 -14.90 13.39
N GLU A 381 0.33 -14.90 14.71
CA GLU A 381 -0.47 -14.08 15.63
C GLU A 381 -0.12 -12.60 15.42
N GLU A 382 -1.08 -11.88 14.82
CA GLU A 382 -1.03 -10.44 14.73
C GLU A 382 -1.43 -9.83 16.08
N HIS A 383 -0.63 -8.87 16.56
CA HIS A 383 -0.98 -8.11 17.75
C HIS A 383 -2.26 -7.33 17.51
N VAL A 384 -3.17 -7.34 18.50
CA VAL A 384 -4.43 -6.59 18.50
C VAL A 384 -4.37 -5.57 19.63
N TRP A 385 -4.81 -4.32 19.40
CA TRP A 385 -4.89 -3.34 20.47
C TRP A 385 -5.84 -3.78 21.58
N SER A 386 -5.60 -3.32 22.80
CA SER A 386 -6.59 -3.43 23.87
C SER A 386 -7.88 -2.71 23.47
N VAL A 387 -9.02 -3.13 24.03
CA VAL A 387 -10.31 -2.46 23.78
C VAL A 387 -10.25 -0.98 24.19
N GLU A 388 -9.56 -0.65 25.29
CA GLU A 388 -9.38 0.72 25.76
C GLU A 388 -8.56 1.55 24.77
N ASP A 389 -7.41 1.04 24.30
CA ASP A 389 -6.53 1.72 23.36
C ASP A 389 -7.21 1.94 22.01
N PHE A 390 -7.89 0.93 21.48
CA PHE A 390 -8.60 1.05 20.22
C PHE A 390 -9.78 2.02 20.31
N GLU A 391 -10.55 1.99 21.40
CA GLU A 391 -11.64 2.95 21.60
C GLU A 391 -11.10 4.38 21.76
N LYS A 392 -9.98 4.56 22.45
CA LYS A 392 -9.27 5.84 22.61
C LYS A 392 -8.77 6.40 21.28
N ILE A 393 -8.19 5.55 20.41
CA ILE A 393 -7.83 5.92 19.03
C ILE A 393 -9.08 6.35 18.26
N CYS A 394 -10.15 5.55 18.27
CA CYS A 394 -11.40 5.84 17.56
C CYS A 394 -12.07 7.14 18.02
N LYS A 395 -12.12 7.38 19.34
CA LYS A 395 -12.69 8.61 19.95
C LYS A 395 -11.91 9.86 19.55
N ALA A 396 -10.57 9.79 19.53
CA ALA A 396 -9.74 10.94 19.20
C ALA A 396 -9.69 11.20 17.69
N CYS A 397 -9.40 10.17 16.88
CA CYS A 397 -9.07 10.27 15.46
C CYS A 397 -10.32 10.33 14.55
N SER A 398 -11.30 11.16 14.91
CA SER A 398 -12.59 11.33 14.22
C SER A 398 -12.51 11.72 12.73
N ARG A 399 -11.32 12.11 12.24
CA ARG A 399 -11.04 12.44 10.84
C ARG A 399 -10.63 11.26 9.96
N LEU A 400 -10.44 10.06 10.52
CA LEU A 400 -10.07 8.87 9.76
C LEU A 400 -11.10 8.57 8.66
N GLU A 401 -10.62 8.58 7.41
CA GLU A 401 -11.34 8.08 6.24
C GLU A 401 -10.96 6.62 5.93
N GLN A 402 -9.81 6.16 6.42
CA GLN A 402 -9.30 4.80 6.18
C GLN A 402 -8.64 4.23 7.44
N LEU A 403 -9.01 3.00 7.79
CA LEU A 403 -8.47 2.27 8.93
C LEU A 403 -8.14 0.83 8.52
N SER A 404 -6.90 0.41 8.76
CA SER A 404 -6.46 -0.99 8.74
C SER A 404 -5.75 -1.35 10.03
N CYS A 405 -6.15 -2.47 10.63
CA CYS A 405 -5.51 -3.09 11.78
C CYS A 405 -6.02 -4.52 12.00
N ALA A 406 -5.34 -5.27 12.87
CA ALA A 406 -5.84 -6.51 13.44
C ALA A 406 -7.19 -6.30 14.16
N TRP A 407 -8.07 -7.29 14.09
CA TRP A 407 -9.31 -7.35 14.88
C TRP A 407 -9.28 -8.53 15.86
N PRO A 408 -9.91 -8.42 17.05
CA PRO A 408 -9.98 -9.50 18.03
C PRO A 408 -10.56 -10.80 17.45
N GLN A 409 -10.14 -11.94 17.97
CA GLN A 409 -10.67 -13.22 17.48
C GLN A 409 -12.20 -13.31 17.69
N SER A 410 -12.88 -13.72 16.63
CA SER A 410 -14.32 -13.96 16.58
C SER A 410 -14.60 -15.23 15.77
N SER A 411 -15.86 -15.68 15.74
CA SER A 411 -16.29 -16.89 15.03
C SER A 411 -17.52 -16.62 14.19
N LEU A 412 -17.51 -17.02 12.92
CA LEU A 412 -18.64 -16.86 12.00
C LEU A 412 -19.83 -17.78 12.33
N ILE A 413 -19.62 -18.82 13.13
CA ILE A 413 -20.66 -19.79 13.51
C ILE A 413 -21.17 -19.58 14.95
N ARG A 414 -20.80 -18.46 15.59
CA ARG A 414 -21.23 -18.08 16.94
C ARG A 414 -21.60 -16.60 16.97
N ALA A 415 -22.22 -16.16 18.07
CA ALA A 415 -22.36 -14.73 18.33
C ALA A 415 -20.95 -14.09 18.47
N PRO A 416 -20.73 -12.86 17.96
CA PRO A 416 -19.46 -12.17 18.13
C PRO A 416 -19.06 -12.00 19.59
N THR A 417 -17.76 -12.08 19.86
CA THR A 417 -17.14 -11.85 21.17
C THR A 417 -17.38 -10.42 21.66
N GLU A 418 -17.27 -10.20 22.97
CA GLU A 418 -17.45 -8.86 23.55
C GLU A 418 -16.40 -7.88 23.03
N SER A 419 -15.14 -8.28 22.95
CA SER A 419 -14.06 -7.49 22.35
C SER A 419 -14.36 -7.10 20.89
N TRP A 420 -14.87 -8.02 20.07
CA TRP A 420 -15.32 -7.72 18.70
C TRP A 420 -16.44 -6.66 18.69
N LYS A 421 -17.46 -6.83 19.54
CA LYS A 421 -18.58 -5.89 19.65
C LYS A 421 -18.11 -4.50 20.10
N SER A 422 -17.11 -4.43 20.97
CA SER A 422 -16.51 -3.17 21.42
C SER A 422 -15.71 -2.48 20.31
N PHE A 423 -14.94 -3.23 19.51
CA PHE A 423 -14.26 -2.70 18.32
C PHE A 423 -15.27 -2.16 17.29
N GLU A 424 -16.30 -2.94 16.99
CA GLU A 424 -17.40 -2.55 16.10
C GLU A 424 -18.11 -1.28 16.58
N SER A 425 -18.47 -1.23 17.87
CA SER A 425 -19.09 -0.06 18.51
C SER A 425 -18.18 1.16 18.45
N ALA A 426 -16.88 1.01 18.72
CA ALA A 426 -15.91 2.09 18.68
C ALA A 426 -15.81 2.73 17.29
N VAL A 427 -15.73 1.92 16.23
CA VAL A 427 -15.70 2.40 14.83
C VAL A 427 -17.03 3.04 14.44
N VAL A 428 -18.16 2.35 14.63
CA VAL A 428 -19.47 2.88 14.19
C VAL A 428 -19.84 4.15 14.93
N THR A 429 -19.56 4.23 16.23
CA THR A 429 -19.93 5.38 17.07
C THR A 429 -19.05 6.59 16.79
N ASN A 430 -17.73 6.42 16.76
CA ASN A 430 -16.79 7.55 16.74
C ASN A 430 -16.28 7.90 15.33
N LEU A 431 -16.07 6.91 14.46
CA LEU A 431 -15.48 7.11 13.12
C LEU A 431 -16.55 7.27 12.03
N LYS A 432 -17.41 8.30 12.14
CA LYS A 432 -18.45 8.60 11.14
C LYS A 432 -17.90 8.92 9.73
N GLY A 433 -16.63 9.35 9.67
CA GLY A 433 -15.93 9.71 8.44
C GLY A 433 -15.36 8.53 7.63
N VAL A 434 -15.23 7.34 8.24
CA VAL A 434 -14.53 6.20 7.63
C VAL A 434 -15.22 5.76 6.34
N VAL A 435 -14.44 5.53 5.29
CA VAL A 435 -14.87 5.06 3.97
C VAL A 435 -14.42 3.62 3.76
N THR A 436 -13.18 3.30 4.16
CA THR A 436 -12.59 1.96 4.07
C THR A 436 -12.22 1.46 5.46
N LEU A 437 -12.71 0.27 5.82
CA LEU A 437 -12.28 -0.46 7.01
C LEU A 437 -11.72 -1.82 6.57
N HIS A 438 -10.45 -2.05 6.88
CA HIS A 438 -9.72 -3.27 6.60
C HIS A 438 -9.41 -3.99 7.91
N MET A 439 -9.85 -5.23 8.00
CA MET A 439 -9.56 -6.15 9.09
C MET A 439 -8.52 -7.14 8.54
N SER A 440 -7.27 -7.02 8.95
CA SER A 440 -6.20 -7.92 8.47
C SER A 440 -6.37 -9.36 8.98
N THR A 441 -7.09 -9.56 10.08
CA THR A 441 -7.41 -10.88 10.63
C THR A 441 -8.74 -11.43 10.10
N PHE A 442 -8.80 -12.75 9.90
CA PHE A 442 -10.03 -13.45 9.55
C PHE A 442 -10.85 -13.86 10.78
N PRO A 443 -12.18 -13.64 10.78
CA PRO A 443 -13.08 -14.34 11.68
C PRO A 443 -12.95 -15.86 11.48
N SER A 444 -12.76 -16.60 12.58
CA SER A 444 -12.57 -18.05 12.54
C SER A 444 -13.89 -18.81 12.37
N ASN A 445 -13.78 -20.13 12.29
CA ASN A 445 -14.89 -21.08 12.45
C ASN A 445 -14.83 -21.85 13.79
N LYS A 446 -13.96 -21.43 14.74
CA LYS A 446 -13.78 -22.13 16.02
C LYS A 446 -15.08 -22.09 16.86
N PRO A 447 -15.40 -23.14 17.63
CA PRO A 447 -14.59 -24.32 17.92
C PRO A 447 -14.87 -25.51 16.98
N SER A 448 -15.38 -25.30 15.76
CA SER A 448 -15.43 -26.38 14.78
C SER A 448 -14.02 -26.92 14.54
N THR A 449 -13.83 -28.23 14.70
CA THR A 449 -12.57 -28.92 14.36
C THR A 449 -12.41 -29.11 12.84
N GLN A 450 -13.47 -28.89 12.07
CA GLN A 450 -13.44 -28.97 10.60
C GLN A 450 -13.56 -27.57 9.99
N LEU A 451 -12.65 -27.25 9.06
CA LEU A 451 -12.71 -26.04 8.23
C LEU A 451 -13.99 -26.03 7.38
N LEU A 452 -14.63 -24.86 7.28
CA LEU A 452 -15.82 -24.67 6.46
C LEU A 452 -15.48 -24.74 4.97
N PRO A 453 -16.35 -25.25 4.08
CA PRO A 453 -16.18 -25.08 2.64
C PRO A 453 -16.14 -23.59 2.28
N ARG A 454 -15.23 -23.19 1.39
CA ARG A 454 -15.00 -21.78 1.02
C ARG A 454 -16.28 -20.98 0.72
N ALA A 455 -17.19 -21.54 -0.09
CA ALA A 455 -18.46 -20.88 -0.42
C ALA A 455 -19.37 -20.63 0.81
N VAL A 456 -19.36 -21.52 1.81
CA VAL A 456 -20.13 -21.34 3.06
C VAL A 456 -19.44 -20.28 3.93
N TYR A 457 -18.11 -20.31 4.01
CA TYR A 457 -17.32 -19.31 4.73
C TYR A 457 -17.57 -17.89 4.17
N GLU A 458 -17.47 -17.73 2.85
CA GLU A 458 -17.71 -16.47 2.15
C GLU A 458 -19.15 -15.95 2.37
N GLN A 459 -20.17 -16.83 2.34
CA GLN A 459 -21.56 -16.45 2.64
C GLN A 459 -21.75 -15.96 4.09
N LEU A 460 -21.14 -16.62 5.08
CA LEU A 460 -21.22 -16.18 6.47
C LEU A 460 -20.46 -14.86 6.69
N LEU A 461 -19.31 -14.69 6.05
CA LEU A 461 -18.52 -13.46 6.08
C LEU A 461 -19.28 -12.30 5.41
N GLN A 462 -19.99 -12.56 4.31
CA GLN A 462 -20.89 -11.61 3.66
C GLN A 462 -22.04 -11.21 4.59
N GLY A 463 -22.58 -12.14 5.37
CA GLY A 463 -23.59 -11.86 6.41
C GLY A 463 -23.05 -10.91 7.48
N LEU A 464 -21.82 -11.16 7.97
CA LEU A 464 -21.13 -10.29 8.92
C LEU A 464 -20.88 -8.88 8.34
N ALA A 465 -20.39 -8.79 7.10
CA ALA A 465 -20.17 -7.53 6.40
C ALA A 465 -21.49 -6.74 6.18
N THR A 466 -22.57 -7.44 5.84
CA THR A 466 -23.90 -6.84 5.68
C THR A 466 -24.42 -6.27 7.01
N ARG A 467 -24.22 -7.00 8.12
CA ARG A 467 -24.56 -6.53 9.47
C ARG A 467 -23.77 -5.26 9.83
N LEU A 468 -22.47 -5.23 9.57
CA LEU A 468 -21.61 -4.05 9.79
C LEU A 468 -22.10 -2.84 8.97
N PHE A 469 -22.40 -3.00 7.68
CA PHE A 469 -22.97 -1.92 6.86
C PHE A 469 -24.34 -1.45 7.36
N SER A 470 -25.18 -2.36 7.87
CA SER A 470 -26.47 -2.01 8.45
C SER A 470 -26.33 -1.17 9.71
N ILE A 471 -25.46 -1.57 10.64
CA ILE A 471 -25.23 -0.85 11.90
C ILE A 471 -24.54 0.50 11.67
N ALA A 472 -23.64 0.58 10.68
CA ALA A 472 -23.07 1.82 10.19
C ALA A 472 -24.12 2.76 9.54
N ALA A 473 -25.14 2.20 8.86
CA ALA A 473 -26.23 2.97 8.27
C ALA A 473 -27.24 3.50 9.29
N THR A 474 -27.61 2.72 10.31
CA THR A 474 -28.56 3.10 11.37
C THR A 474 -27.92 3.86 12.54
N GLY A 475 -26.63 4.17 12.45
CA GLY A 475 -25.93 5.02 13.42
C GLY A 475 -25.68 4.38 14.78
N GLY A 476 -25.94 3.08 14.95
CA GLY A 476 -25.81 2.38 16.23
C GLY A 476 -27.08 2.33 17.09
N ALA A 477 -28.26 2.68 16.53
CA ALA A 477 -29.53 2.47 17.22
C ALA A 477 -29.74 0.97 17.54
N LYS A 478 -29.96 0.63 18.82
CA LYS A 478 -30.16 -0.75 19.28
C LYS A 478 -31.30 -1.42 18.51
N SER A 479 -30.98 -2.49 17.80
CA SER A 479 -31.97 -3.34 17.13
C SER A 479 -32.37 -4.52 18.01
N ASP A 480 -33.08 -4.23 19.10
CA ASP A 480 -33.76 -5.26 19.88
C ASP A 480 -35.04 -5.70 19.14
N VAL A 481 -34.91 -6.72 18.29
CA VAL A 481 -36.04 -7.50 17.78
C VAL A 481 -35.70 -8.99 17.87
N GLY A 482 -36.03 -9.59 19.01
CA GLY A 482 -35.97 -11.02 19.26
C GLY A 482 -37.18 -11.44 20.09
N SER A 483 -38.32 -11.68 19.42
CA SER A 483 -39.53 -12.14 20.10
C SER A 483 -39.49 -13.65 20.29
N ALA A 484 -39.57 -14.10 21.53
CA ALA A 484 -40.00 -15.44 21.90
C ALA A 484 -40.77 -15.34 23.23
N ALA A 485 -42.00 -15.85 23.24
CA ALA A 485 -42.85 -15.83 24.43
C ALA A 485 -42.46 -16.94 25.41
N SER A 486 -42.47 -16.64 26.71
CA SER A 486 -42.75 -17.65 27.75
C SER A 486 -43.62 -17.02 28.85
N THR A 487 -44.71 -17.71 29.16
CA THR A 487 -45.72 -17.30 30.15
C THR A 487 -45.47 -18.04 31.46
N THR A 488 -45.31 -17.30 32.57
CA THR A 488 -45.57 -17.68 33.99
C THR A 488 -45.18 -16.45 34.85
N ASN A 489 -46.07 -15.82 35.62
CA ASN A 489 -46.47 -16.20 37.00
C ASN A 489 -45.26 -16.43 37.93
N THR A 490 -45.09 -15.90 39.14
CA THR A 490 -45.88 -15.06 40.11
C THR A 490 -44.87 -14.64 41.23
N ASN A 491 -45.08 -13.75 42.21
CA ASN A 491 -46.21 -12.97 42.74
C ASN A 491 -45.67 -11.76 43.58
N GLU A 492 -46.56 -10.86 44.07
CA GLU A 492 -46.44 -10.04 45.32
C GLU A 492 -45.27 -9.02 45.45
N ASP A 493 -45.34 -7.90 46.19
CA ASP A 493 -46.44 -7.02 46.65
C ASP A 493 -45.80 -5.68 47.10
N ASN A 494 -46.48 -4.54 46.90
CA ASN A 494 -46.57 -3.41 47.86
C ASN A 494 -47.21 -2.18 47.22
N GLU A 495 -48.44 -1.92 47.65
CA GLU A 495 -49.09 -0.61 47.74
C GLU A 495 -48.31 0.25 48.80
N ASP A 496 -48.43 1.57 48.94
CA ASP A 496 -49.40 2.54 48.41
C ASP A 496 -48.86 4.01 48.54
N GLU A 497 -49.74 4.99 48.31
CA GLU A 497 -49.67 6.43 48.68
C GLU A 497 -49.00 7.44 47.70
N GLN A 498 -49.87 7.99 46.85
CA GLN A 498 -49.91 9.40 46.39
C GLN A 498 -51.16 10.06 47.04
N PRO A 499 -51.47 11.38 46.89
CA PRO A 499 -50.72 12.50 46.28
C PRO A 499 -50.72 13.81 47.11
N THR A 500 -49.96 14.83 46.66
CA THR A 500 -50.43 16.25 46.67
C THR A 500 -49.85 17.01 45.46
N ALA A 501 -50.50 18.11 45.06
CA ALA A 501 -50.25 18.82 43.80
C ALA A 501 -49.82 20.30 44.01
N ALA A 502 -49.43 20.93 42.88
CA ALA A 502 -48.90 22.30 42.67
C ALA A 502 -47.35 22.33 42.65
N ASP A 503 -46.67 22.82 41.61
CA ASP A 503 -46.96 24.00 40.78
C ASP A 503 -46.61 23.81 39.29
N ALA A 504 -47.20 24.66 38.45
CA ALA A 504 -46.92 24.73 37.02
C ALA A 504 -46.01 25.91 36.70
N GLU A 505 -44.87 25.67 36.05
CA GLU A 505 -44.16 26.72 35.31
C GLU A 505 -43.55 26.17 34.02
N ALA A 506 -43.76 26.89 32.92
CA ALA A 506 -43.46 26.43 31.58
C ALA A 506 -42.06 26.85 31.13
N ILE A 507 -41.20 25.89 30.80
CA ILE A 507 -39.99 26.15 30.01
C ILE A 507 -39.98 25.23 28.79
N SER A 508 -40.37 25.80 27.65
CA SER A 508 -40.18 25.19 26.34
C SER A 508 -38.67 25.10 26.02
N SER A 509 -38.06 23.93 26.22
CA SER A 509 -36.75 23.62 25.67
C SER A 509 -36.94 22.82 24.38
N SER A 510 -36.47 23.40 23.28
CA SER A 510 -36.54 22.79 21.96
C SER A 510 -35.73 21.49 21.92
N SER A 511 -36.43 20.37 21.72
CA SER A 511 -35.80 19.09 21.42
C SER A 511 -35.14 19.15 20.04
N ALA A 512 -33.89 19.62 20.01
CA ALA A 512 -33.07 19.58 18.82
C ALA A 512 -32.81 18.12 18.43
N THR A 513 -33.61 17.62 17.49
CA THR A 513 -33.39 16.37 16.77
C THR A 513 -32.07 16.49 16.01
N THR A 514 -30.99 16.09 16.69
CA THR A 514 -29.67 15.95 16.09
C THR A 514 -29.71 14.75 15.15
N GLU A 515 -30.06 15.01 13.89
CA GLU A 515 -29.97 14.03 12.81
C GLU A 515 -28.56 13.42 12.80
N THR A 516 -28.43 12.20 13.30
CA THR A 516 -27.17 11.49 13.40
C THR A 516 -26.74 11.11 11.99
N LYS A 517 -25.82 11.91 11.43
CA LYS A 517 -25.30 11.69 10.07
C LYS A 517 -24.85 10.24 9.89
N PRO A 518 -25.36 9.51 8.88
CA PRO A 518 -25.04 8.11 8.67
C PRO A 518 -23.55 7.95 8.37
N ASN A 519 -22.97 6.83 8.78
CA ASN A 519 -21.55 6.58 8.58
C ASN A 519 -21.23 6.44 7.09
N LYS A 520 -20.11 7.05 6.65
CA LYS A 520 -19.62 7.05 5.27
C LYS A 520 -19.06 5.70 4.81
N LEU A 521 -19.04 4.66 5.63
CA LEU A 521 -18.44 3.36 5.32
C LEU A 521 -18.99 2.80 3.99
N ARG A 522 -18.08 2.53 3.03
CA ARG A 522 -18.36 2.00 1.69
C ARG A 522 -17.66 0.68 1.39
N LEU A 523 -16.46 0.44 1.93
CA LEU A 523 -15.66 -0.74 1.64
C LEU A 523 -15.25 -1.44 2.93
N LEU A 524 -15.47 -2.76 2.97
CA LEU A 524 -14.95 -3.67 3.99
C LEU A 524 -13.97 -4.64 3.34
N ALA A 525 -12.84 -4.88 3.99
CA ALA A 525 -11.84 -5.86 3.58
C ALA A 525 -11.50 -6.79 4.74
N PHE A 526 -11.34 -8.08 4.45
CA PHE A 526 -10.91 -9.11 5.40
C PHE A 526 -9.69 -9.85 4.86
N GLY A 527 -8.69 -10.09 5.70
CA GLY A 527 -7.45 -10.74 5.31
C GLY A 527 -6.45 -9.84 4.59
N ILE A 528 -5.35 -10.42 4.13
CA ILE A 528 -4.17 -9.71 3.60
C ILE A 528 -4.01 -10.07 2.13
N SER A 529 -3.70 -9.08 1.28
CA SER A 529 -3.43 -9.36 -0.13
C SER A 529 -2.08 -10.05 -0.30
N ASP A 530 -2.10 -11.27 -0.86
CA ASP A 530 -0.90 -11.99 -1.33
C ASP A 530 -0.29 -11.41 -2.63
N LYS A 531 -0.84 -10.29 -3.14
CA LYS A 531 -0.49 -9.71 -4.44
C LYS A 531 -0.43 -8.18 -4.40
N ILE A 532 0.69 -7.63 -4.89
CA ILE A 532 0.84 -6.20 -5.26
C ILE A 532 0.49 -5.95 -6.73
N TYR A 533 0.53 -6.99 -7.57
CA TYR A 533 0.37 -6.86 -9.02
C TYR A 533 -1.06 -6.44 -9.39
N GLU A 534 -1.20 -5.38 -10.20
CA GLU A 534 -2.45 -4.79 -10.72
C GLU A 534 -3.30 -5.73 -11.63
N ARG A 535 -3.03 -7.05 -11.60
CA ARG A 535 -3.45 -8.01 -12.65
C ARG A 535 -3.85 -9.39 -12.14
N GLU A 536 -3.53 -9.75 -10.91
CA GLU A 536 -3.96 -11.01 -10.29
C GLU A 536 -4.93 -10.71 -9.14
N GLU A 537 -5.95 -11.56 -8.98
CA GLU A 537 -6.85 -11.46 -7.83
C GLU A 537 -6.19 -12.13 -6.62
N SER A 538 -6.18 -11.46 -5.47
CA SER A 538 -5.72 -12.06 -4.23
C SER A 538 -6.61 -13.25 -3.84
N LYS A 539 -5.99 -14.34 -3.37
CA LYS A 539 -6.71 -15.49 -2.79
C LYS A 539 -7.00 -15.31 -1.31
N ASN A 540 -6.19 -14.46 -0.65
CA ASN A 540 -6.07 -14.27 0.79
C ASN A 540 -6.75 -13.00 1.32
N GLN A 541 -7.33 -12.17 0.44
CA GLN A 541 -8.17 -11.04 0.83
C GLN A 541 -9.57 -11.12 0.22
N ILE A 542 -10.60 -10.84 1.03
CA ILE A 542 -12.01 -10.83 0.61
C ILE A 542 -12.57 -9.42 0.80
N LEU A 543 -13.18 -8.87 -0.25
CA LEU A 543 -13.66 -7.49 -0.30
C LEU A 543 -15.18 -7.40 -0.49
N TYR A 544 -15.81 -6.50 0.26
CA TYR A 544 -17.23 -6.20 0.17
C TYR A 544 -17.49 -4.71 0.00
N LEU A 545 -18.22 -4.36 -1.04
CA LEU A 545 -18.75 -3.02 -1.27
C LEU A 545 -20.14 -2.89 -0.64
N ARG A 546 -20.40 -1.75 0.02
CA ARG A 546 -21.74 -1.35 0.42
C ARG A 546 -22.62 -1.10 -0.81
N SER A 547 -23.57 -1.99 -1.01
CA SER A 547 -24.63 -1.90 -2.00
C SER A 547 -25.99 -1.92 -1.29
N SER A 548 -27.06 -2.00 -2.06
CA SER A 548 -28.42 -2.23 -1.56
C SER A 548 -29.07 -3.38 -2.31
N CYS A 549 -29.91 -4.14 -1.60
CA CYS A 549 -30.79 -5.14 -2.19
C CYS A 549 -32.25 -4.80 -1.85
N LYS A 550 -33.17 -5.23 -2.71
CA LYS A 550 -34.60 -5.18 -2.41
C LYS A 550 -35.03 -6.49 -1.79
N THR A 551 -35.74 -6.44 -0.67
CA THR A 551 -36.36 -7.62 -0.07
C THR A 551 -37.52 -8.13 -0.93
N ALA A 552 -38.04 -9.32 -0.64
CA ALA A 552 -39.26 -9.84 -1.26
C ALA A 552 -40.50 -8.93 -1.05
N LEU A 553 -40.45 -8.01 -0.07
CA LEU A 553 -41.49 -7.01 0.21
C LEU A 553 -41.21 -5.65 -0.46
N GLY A 554 -40.15 -5.54 -1.26
CA GLY A 554 -39.75 -4.32 -1.97
C GLY A 554 -38.93 -3.32 -1.15
N GLU A 555 -38.70 -3.58 0.14
CA GLU A 555 -37.89 -2.73 1.02
C GLU A 555 -36.43 -2.72 0.59
N GLU A 556 -35.79 -1.56 0.56
CA GLU A 556 -34.35 -1.45 0.28
C GLU A 556 -33.54 -1.64 1.57
N LYS A 557 -32.63 -2.62 1.60
CA LYS A 557 -31.74 -2.91 2.74
C LYS A 557 -30.27 -2.89 2.31
N PRO A 558 -29.33 -2.51 3.21
CA PRO A 558 -27.90 -2.62 2.95
C PRO A 558 -27.51 -4.05 2.58
N TYR A 559 -26.60 -4.19 1.62
CA TYR A 559 -26.08 -5.47 1.15
C TYR A 559 -24.57 -5.39 0.94
N ALA A 560 -23.82 -6.37 1.45
CA ALA A 560 -22.39 -6.50 1.17
C ALA A 560 -22.19 -7.17 -0.19
N ALA A 561 -22.04 -6.39 -1.26
CA ALA A 561 -21.75 -6.94 -2.59
C ALA A 561 -20.27 -7.37 -2.66
N PRO A 562 -19.95 -8.65 -2.94
CA PRO A 562 -18.56 -9.08 -3.07
C PRO A 562 -17.95 -8.41 -4.30
N ILE A 563 -16.72 -7.92 -4.16
CA ILE A 563 -15.95 -7.35 -5.28
C ILE A 563 -14.58 -8.01 -5.34
N THR A 564 -13.99 -8.01 -6.54
CA THR A 564 -12.61 -8.49 -6.71
C THR A 564 -11.61 -7.36 -6.40
N TRP A 565 -10.36 -7.71 -6.13
CA TRP A 565 -9.29 -6.76 -5.85
C TRP A 565 -9.08 -5.80 -7.02
N ASN A 566 -8.96 -6.31 -8.25
CA ASN A 566 -8.77 -5.44 -9.40
C ASN A 566 -9.99 -4.54 -9.64
N MET A 567 -11.21 -5.02 -9.35
CA MET A 567 -12.41 -4.20 -9.46
C MET A 567 -12.47 -3.07 -8.41
N ARG A 568 -11.84 -3.24 -7.23
CA ARG A 568 -11.78 -2.21 -6.17
C ARG A 568 -11.17 -0.90 -6.68
N GLN A 569 -10.10 -1.00 -7.46
CA GLN A 569 -9.34 0.14 -8.02
C GLN A 569 -10.23 1.05 -8.88
N PHE A 570 -11.34 0.53 -9.39
CA PHE A 570 -12.26 1.25 -10.25
C PHE A 570 -13.50 1.75 -9.49
N VAL A 571 -13.97 0.99 -8.49
CA VAL A 571 -15.21 1.31 -7.75
C VAL A 571 -14.98 2.22 -6.53
N GLU A 572 -13.84 2.08 -5.86
CA GLU A 572 -13.38 2.99 -4.80
C GLU A 572 -11.85 3.15 -4.86
N PRO A 573 -11.31 3.93 -5.83
CA PRO A 573 -9.87 4.16 -5.98
C PRO A 573 -9.22 4.89 -4.80
N ARG A 574 -10.00 5.42 -3.85
CA ARG A 574 -9.46 6.13 -2.68
C ARG A 574 -9.01 5.19 -1.57
N SER A 575 -9.26 3.89 -1.67
CA SER A 575 -8.86 2.88 -0.69
C SER A 575 -7.37 2.54 -0.77
N GLU A 576 -6.49 3.56 -0.65
CA GLU A 576 -5.03 3.38 -0.65
C GLU A 576 -4.55 2.54 0.54
N VAL A 577 -5.31 2.44 1.64
CA VAL A 577 -4.98 1.53 2.77
C VAL A 577 -4.87 0.07 2.33
N LEU A 578 -5.58 -0.30 1.26
CA LEU A 578 -5.51 -1.63 0.67
C LEU A 578 -4.37 -1.75 -0.35
N GLU A 579 -3.62 -0.71 -0.70
CA GLU A 579 -2.49 -0.81 -1.65
C GLU A 579 -1.18 -1.26 -0.99
N PHE A 580 -1.14 -1.27 0.34
CA PHE A 580 -0.01 -1.75 1.11
C PHE A 580 -0.07 -3.27 1.24
N VAL A 581 1.06 -3.93 0.97
CA VAL A 581 1.23 -5.36 1.22
C VAL A 581 2.02 -5.53 2.50
N LEU A 582 1.41 -6.28 3.40
CA LEU A 582 1.97 -6.62 4.70
C LEU A 582 2.93 -7.79 4.53
N GLN A 583 3.98 -7.85 5.35
CA GLN A 583 5.08 -8.79 5.13
C GLN A 583 4.69 -10.25 5.43
N ARG A 584 3.67 -10.45 6.27
CA ARG A 584 3.11 -11.75 6.67
C ARG A 584 2.01 -12.27 5.73
N GLU A 585 1.95 -13.60 5.53
CA GLU A 585 0.79 -14.25 4.90
C GLU A 585 -0.35 -14.47 5.90
N SER A 586 -1.60 -14.39 5.43
CA SER A 586 -2.78 -14.86 6.18
C SER A 586 -3.73 -15.59 5.23
N ARG A 587 -4.06 -16.85 5.56
CA ARG A 587 -4.93 -17.69 4.72
C ARG A 587 -6.38 -17.60 5.17
N VAL A 588 -7.31 -17.70 4.23
CA VAL A 588 -8.74 -17.81 4.55
C VAL A 588 -8.98 -19.11 5.32
N PRO A 589 -9.58 -19.11 6.53
CA PRO A 589 -9.75 -20.31 7.37
C PRO A 589 -10.90 -21.20 6.86
N CYS A 590 -10.71 -21.74 5.65
CA CYS A 590 -11.67 -22.55 4.92
C CYS A 590 -10.97 -23.71 4.21
N LYS A 591 -11.74 -24.74 3.84
CA LYS A 591 -11.24 -25.85 3.03
C LYS A 591 -11.26 -25.45 1.55
N ASP A 592 -10.08 -25.31 0.97
CA ASP A 592 -9.94 -25.16 -0.48
C ASP A 592 -10.47 -26.42 -1.20
N SER A 593 -11.07 -26.22 -2.37
CA SER A 593 -11.58 -27.32 -3.18
C SER A 593 -10.42 -28.08 -3.83
N PRO A 594 -10.43 -29.43 -3.86
CA PRO A 594 -9.31 -30.25 -4.35
C PRO A 594 -9.14 -30.26 -5.89
N GLY A 595 -9.40 -29.13 -6.56
CA GLY A 595 -9.49 -29.03 -8.02
C GLY A 595 -8.70 -27.90 -8.68
N THR A 596 -8.03 -27.01 -7.92
CA THR A 596 -7.21 -25.93 -8.49
C THR A 596 -5.80 -25.97 -7.93
N GLY A 597 -4.91 -26.64 -8.67
CA GLY A 597 -3.54 -26.92 -8.22
C GLY A 597 -2.72 -25.67 -7.91
N SER A 598 -2.13 -25.66 -6.71
CA SER A 598 -0.77 -25.16 -6.49
C SER A 598 0.11 -26.37 -6.13
N GLY A 599 1.42 -26.25 -6.33
CA GLY A 599 2.34 -27.40 -6.33
C GLY A 599 2.40 -28.20 -5.02
N LEU A 600 2.65 -29.50 -5.17
CA LEU A 600 2.93 -30.44 -4.08
C LEU A 600 4.17 -29.98 -3.29
N GLY A 601 4.01 -29.84 -1.97
CA GLY A 601 5.11 -29.70 -1.02
C GLY A 601 5.21 -30.92 -0.11
N MET A 602 6.39 -31.54 -0.10
CA MET A 602 6.86 -32.61 0.81
C MET A 602 6.25 -34.02 0.70
N GLY A 603 7.13 -35.03 0.84
CA GLY A 603 6.73 -36.40 1.19
C GLY A 603 7.18 -37.51 0.24
N GLY A 604 8.45 -37.53 -0.19
CA GLY A 604 8.96 -38.67 -0.95
C GLY A 604 9.10 -39.93 -0.09
N HIS A 605 8.44 -41.02 -0.48
CA HIS A 605 8.87 -42.38 -0.17
C HIS A 605 8.88 -43.20 -1.46
N ALA A 606 10.09 -43.56 -1.88
CA ALA A 606 10.31 -44.47 -3.00
C ALA A 606 10.15 -45.92 -2.55
N TRP A 607 9.15 -46.58 -3.13
CA TRP A 607 9.06 -48.02 -3.40
C TRP A 607 8.20 -48.08 -4.67
N GLY A 608 8.59 -48.69 -5.78
CA GLY A 608 9.62 -49.67 -6.05
C GLY A 608 9.05 -50.50 -7.19
N GLU A 609 9.67 -50.49 -8.36
CA GLU A 609 9.29 -51.39 -9.45
C GLU A 609 9.69 -52.81 -9.02
N ASP A 610 8.76 -53.76 -9.10
CA ASP A 610 9.03 -55.19 -9.15
C ASP A 610 8.02 -55.81 -10.15
N ASP A 611 8.47 -56.84 -10.86
CA ASP A 611 7.82 -57.42 -12.05
C ASP A 611 6.47 -58.12 -11.80
N GLU A 612 5.51 -57.96 -12.73
CA GLU A 612 4.82 -59.05 -13.47
C GLU A 612 3.93 -58.52 -14.62
#